data_AF-A0A6G1BZU5-F1
#
_entry.id   AF-A0A6G1BZU5-F1
#
_cell.length_a   1.000
_cell.length_b   1.000
_cell.length_c   1.000
_cell.angle_alpha   90.00
_cell.angle_beta   90.00
_cell.angle_gamma   90.00
#
_symmetry.space_group_name_H-M   'P 1'
#
loop_
_entity.id
_entity.type
_entity.pdbx_description
1 polymer ?
#
loop_
_entity_poly.entity_id
_entity_poly.type
_entity_poly.pdbx_seq_one_letter_code
_entity_poly.pdbx_strand_id
1 'polypeptide(L)'
;MAACSSTRRRRTAADAAAATRDSSSWASLHDYLVELIAWRVLSGDFRDYIRFRAVCPHWWSSTACPRGRGIVDRRFHPRRWMMLPEGHGLYPGHGKLRGFVRFFNLSTGVFVRVQLPLFRDHCVLDSVDGILLLQRDHDTAIRLLHPFTGDILDFPPLETLLSCVAHDLVTRYGAGSLCYLRGTAMEGV
;
A
#
# COMPACT_ATOMS: atom_id res chain seq x y z
N MET A 1 33.56 59.10 -3.37
CA MET A 1 32.30 59.14 -2.58
C MET A 1 31.14 59.28 -3.56
N ALA A 2 30.33 58.23 -3.74
CA ALA A 2 29.03 58.30 -4.41
C ALA A 2 28.12 57.28 -3.73
N ALA A 3 27.07 57.78 -3.06
CA ALA A 3 26.12 56.98 -2.32
C ALA A 3 25.06 56.40 -3.27
N CYS A 4 24.90 55.07 -3.27
CA CYS A 4 23.83 54.40 -3.99
C CYS A 4 22.62 54.26 -3.07
N SER A 5 21.59 55.09 -3.29
CA SER A 5 20.34 55.04 -2.52
C SER A 5 19.43 53.93 -3.05
N SER A 6 19.32 52.81 -2.34
CA SER A 6 18.35 51.76 -2.64
C SER A 6 16.94 52.19 -2.24
N THR A 7 16.08 52.50 -3.21
CA THR A 7 14.65 52.80 -2.95
C THR A 7 13.92 51.49 -2.60
N ARG A 8 13.83 51.18 -1.31
CA ARG A 8 13.03 50.06 -0.80
C ARG A 8 11.56 50.36 -1.04
N ARG A 9 10.99 49.83 -2.15
CA ARG A 9 9.53 49.80 -2.37
C ARG A 9 8.89 49.09 -1.19
N ARG A 10 8.34 49.87 -0.25
CA ARG A 10 7.45 49.38 0.81
C ARG A 10 6.20 48.84 0.12
N ARG A 11 6.15 47.52 -0.09
CA ARG A 11 4.89 46.82 -0.28
C ARG A 11 4.10 47.01 1.01
N THR A 12 3.04 47.80 0.94
CA THR A 12 2.18 48.13 2.07
C THR A 12 1.45 46.87 2.53
N ALA A 13 1.39 46.67 3.86
CA ALA A 13 0.65 45.58 4.50
C ALA A 13 -0.84 45.53 4.09
N ALA A 14 -1.38 46.64 3.55
CA ALA A 14 -2.71 46.74 2.98
C ALA A 14 -2.92 45.87 1.73
N ASP A 15 -1.90 45.70 0.88
CA ASP A 15 -2.01 44.84 -0.32
C ASP A 15 -1.96 43.35 0.07
N ALA A 16 -1.21 43.02 1.12
CA ALA A 16 -1.22 41.69 1.72
C ALA A 16 -2.55 41.39 2.42
N ALA A 17 -3.15 42.38 3.09
CA ALA A 17 -4.44 42.25 3.77
C ALA A 17 -5.64 42.16 2.80
N ALA A 18 -5.56 42.79 1.63
CA ALA A 18 -6.57 42.67 0.57
C ALA A 18 -6.53 41.30 -0.14
N ALA A 19 -5.35 40.70 -0.30
CA ALA A 19 -5.20 39.35 -0.85
C ALA A 19 -5.67 38.25 0.12
N THR A 20 -5.82 38.54 1.41
CA THR A 20 -6.21 37.55 2.44
C THR A 20 -7.71 37.42 2.69
N ARG A 21 -8.56 38.24 2.06
CA ARG A 21 -10.01 38.24 2.37
C ARG A 21 -10.89 37.34 1.49
N ASP A 22 -10.39 36.88 0.35
CA ASP A 22 -11.14 36.01 -0.58
C ASP A 22 -10.40 34.73 -1.00
N SER A 23 -9.25 34.42 -0.38
CA SER A 23 -8.66 33.08 -0.53
C SER A 23 -9.45 32.12 0.37
N SER A 24 -10.50 31.52 -0.18
CA SER A 24 -11.14 30.36 0.43
C SER A 24 -10.06 29.37 0.84
N SER A 25 -9.86 29.21 2.15
CA SER A 25 -8.81 28.34 2.66
C SER A 25 -9.16 26.91 2.27
N TRP A 26 -8.30 26.26 1.48
CA TRP A 26 -8.44 24.83 1.17
C TRP A 26 -8.56 23.97 2.44
N ALA A 27 -8.01 24.45 3.56
CA ALA A 27 -8.12 23.79 4.86
C ALA A 27 -9.54 23.81 5.44
N SER A 28 -10.41 24.75 5.03
CA SER A 28 -11.81 24.88 5.50
C SER A 28 -12.82 24.38 4.47
N LEU A 29 -12.39 23.56 3.51
CA LEU A 29 -13.28 22.95 2.52
C LEU A 29 -14.30 22.02 3.21
N HIS A 30 -15.55 22.03 2.76
CA HIS A 30 -16.59 21.17 3.34
C HIS A 30 -16.23 19.68 3.25
N ASP A 31 -16.56 18.89 4.28
CA ASP A 31 -16.16 17.47 4.41
C ASP A 31 -16.43 16.65 3.15
N TYR A 32 -17.65 16.75 2.62
CA TYR A 32 -18.04 16.08 1.39
C TYR A 32 -17.11 16.36 0.19
N LEU A 33 -16.66 17.60 0.03
CA LEU A 33 -15.75 17.97 -1.07
C LEU A 33 -14.34 17.42 -0.83
N VAL A 34 -13.86 17.46 0.42
CA VAL A 34 -12.59 16.83 0.80
C VAL A 34 -12.64 15.33 0.51
N GLU A 35 -13.74 14.67 0.87
CA GLU A 35 -13.95 13.25 0.63
C GLU A 35 -13.94 12.91 -0.86
N LEU A 36 -14.66 13.67 -1.70
CA LEU A 36 -14.66 13.50 -3.15
C LEU A 36 -13.26 13.63 -3.77
N ILE A 37 -12.50 14.64 -3.35
CA ILE A 37 -11.12 14.82 -3.81
C ILE A 37 -10.27 13.63 -3.34
N ALA A 38 -10.44 13.20 -2.10
CA ALA A 38 -9.71 12.07 -1.53
C ALA A 38 -9.98 10.77 -2.30
N TRP A 39 -11.22 10.51 -2.71
CA TRP A 39 -11.56 9.37 -3.59
C TRP A 39 -10.84 9.43 -4.93
N ARG A 40 -10.73 10.62 -5.52
CA ARG A 40 -10.04 10.82 -6.79
C ARG A 40 -8.52 10.60 -6.64
N VAL A 41 -7.93 11.09 -5.56
CA VAL A 41 -6.51 10.88 -5.23
C VAL A 41 -6.23 9.40 -4.97
N LEU A 42 -7.08 8.72 -4.20
CA LEU A 42 -6.96 7.28 -3.89
C LEU A 42 -7.02 6.41 -5.14
N SER A 43 -7.88 6.76 -6.10
CA SER A 43 -7.96 6.07 -7.40
C SER A 43 -6.68 6.22 -8.23
N GLY A 44 -5.86 7.23 -7.92
CA GLY A 44 -4.56 7.46 -8.52
C GLY A 44 -3.48 6.64 -7.81
N ASP A 45 -3.17 6.99 -6.57
CA ASP A 45 -2.12 6.32 -5.79
C ASP A 45 -2.43 6.28 -4.30
N PHE A 46 -2.24 5.10 -3.69
CA PHE A 46 -2.49 4.91 -2.27
C PHE A 46 -1.61 5.81 -1.39
N ARG A 47 -0.33 6.02 -1.74
CA ARG A 47 0.56 6.84 -0.91
C ARG A 47 0.21 8.32 -1.02
N ASP A 48 -0.20 8.77 -2.20
CA ASP A 48 -0.66 10.15 -2.37
C ASP A 48 -1.95 10.40 -1.57
N TYR A 49 -2.83 9.40 -1.46
CA TYR A 49 -3.96 9.48 -0.54
C TYR A 49 -3.52 9.62 0.92
N ILE A 50 -2.55 8.83 1.39
CA ILE A 50 -2.02 8.99 2.76
C ILE A 50 -1.43 10.38 2.99
N ARG A 51 -0.68 10.92 2.02
CA ARG A 51 -0.12 12.28 2.09
C ARG A 51 -1.22 13.34 2.11
N PHE A 52 -2.24 13.18 1.27
CA PHE A 52 -3.41 14.05 1.23
C PHE A 52 -4.09 14.11 2.60
N ARG A 53 -4.34 12.95 3.23
CA ARG A 53 -4.92 12.89 4.58
C ARG A 53 -4.06 13.60 5.63
N ALA A 54 -2.74 13.62 5.45
CA ALA A 54 -1.80 14.18 6.41
C ALA A 54 -1.63 15.71 6.32
N VAL A 55 -2.34 16.40 5.43
CA VAL A 55 -2.21 17.86 5.23
C VAL A 55 -2.60 18.64 6.49
N CYS A 56 -3.77 18.36 7.08
CA CYS A 56 -4.23 18.99 8.30
C CYS A 56 -5.25 18.09 9.04
N PRO A 57 -5.55 18.37 10.33
CA PRO A 57 -6.50 17.57 11.10
C PRO A 57 -7.89 17.47 10.46
N HIS A 58 -8.38 18.55 9.85
CA HIS A 58 -9.66 18.57 9.13
C HIS A 58 -9.68 17.54 8.00
N TRP A 59 -8.69 17.59 7.10
CA TRP A 59 -8.59 16.64 5.99
C TRP A 59 -8.39 15.20 6.45
N TRP A 60 -7.64 15.01 7.54
CA TRP A 60 -7.46 13.71 8.17
C TRP A 60 -8.80 13.13 8.68
N SER A 61 -9.65 13.95 9.32
CA SER A 61 -10.94 13.52 9.86
C SER A 61 -12.04 13.36 8.81
N SER A 62 -12.03 14.17 7.75
CA SER A 62 -13.06 14.13 6.68
C SER A 62 -12.86 12.99 5.68
N THR A 63 -11.83 12.14 5.87
CA THR A 63 -11.48 11.08 4.94
C THR A 63 -11.39 9.72 5.64
N ALA A 64 -11.80 8.67 4.93
CA ALA A 64 -11.80 7.31 5.46
C ALA A 64 -10.41 6.86 5.95
N CYS A 65 -10.35 6.20 7.10
CA CYS A 65 -9.10 5.62 7.58
C CYS A 65 -8.83 4.28 6.87
N PRO A 66 -7.66 4.08 6.23
CA PRO A 66 -7.33 2.82 5.58
C PRO A 66 -6.91 1.72 6.58
N ARG A 67 -6.49 2.08 7.81
CA ARG A 67 -6.04 1.11 8.82
C ARG A 67 -7.16 0.16 9.20
N GLY A 68 -6.84 -1.13 9.29
CA GLY A 68 -7.80 -2.22 9.53
C GLY A 68 -8.75 -2.50 8.37
N ARG A 69 -8.63 -1.76 7.26
CA ARG A 69 -9.48 -1.89 6.07
C ARG A 69 -8.66 -2.13 4.81
N GLY A 70 -7.32 -2.02 4.88
CA GLY A 70 -6.44 -2.10 3.72
C GLY A 70 -6.51 -3.42 2.97
N ILE A 71 -6.82 -4.53 3.66
CA ILE A 71 -6.96 -5.85 3.01
C ILE A 71 -8.38 -6.06 2.46
N VAL A 72 -9.41 -5.76 3.24
CA VAL A 72 -10.81 -6.06 2.89
C VAL A 72 -11.43 -5.04 1.93
N ASP A 73 -11.09 -3.76 2.07
CA ASP A 73 -11.59 -2.70 1.20
C ASP A 73 -10.64 -2.50 0.02
N ARG A 74 -11.07 -3.00 -1.14
CA ARG A 74 -10.31 -2.98 -2.40
C ARG A 74 -9.89 -1.58 -2.86
N ARG A 75 -10.53 -0.52 -2.35
CA ARG A 75 -10.20 0.87 -2.67
C ARG A 75 -8.86 1.27 -2.06
N PHE A 76 -8.46 0.65 -0.95
CA PHE A 76 -7.18 0.90 -0.30
C PHE A 76 -6.05 0.03 -0.85
N HIS A 77 -6.34 -0.91 -1.77
CA HIS A 77 -5.31 -1.76 -2.36
C HIS A 77 -4.29 -0.93 -3.16
N PRO A 78 -2.98 -1.12 -2.94
CA PRO A 78 -1.95 -0.34 -3.61
C PRO A 78 -1.65 -0.93 -5.00
N ARG A 79 -2.65 -0.98 -5.87
CA ARG A 79 -2.68 -1.70 -7.18
C ARG A 79 -1.52 -1.37 -8.12
N ARG A 80 -0.93 -0.19 -7.97
CA ARG A 80 0.18 0.29 -8.80
C ARG A 80 1.55 -0.01 -8.19
N TRP A 81 1.61 -0.63 -7.02
CA TRP A 81 2.85 -0.96 -6.34
C TRP A 81 3.13 -2.45 -6.45
N MET A 82 4.31 -2.77 -6.96
CA MET A 82 4.80 -4.12 -7.05
C MET A 82 6.03 -4.26 -6.15
N MET A 83 6.12 -5.38 -5.43
CA MET A 83 7.33 -5.74 -4.70
C MET A 83 8.45 -5.98 -5.73
N LEU A 84 9.60 -5.34 -5.53
CA LEU A 84 10.77 -5.62 -6.34
C LEU A 84 11.42 -6.92 -5.82
N PRO A 85 11.53 -7.98 -6.63
CA PRO A 85 12.20 -9.21 -6.20
C PRO A 85 13.68 -8.92 -5.95
N GLU A 86 14.19 -9.42 -4.82
CA GLU A 86 15.58 -9.26 -4.42
C GLU A 86 16.27 -10.62 -4.35
N GLY A 87 17.59 -10.64 -4.58
CA GLY A 87 18.36 -11.88 -4.57
C GLY A 87 17.87 -12.91 -5.61
N HIS A 88 17.66 -12.48 -6.86
CA HIS A 88 17.16 -13.33 -7.95
C HIS A 88 15.76 -13.92 -7.73
N GLY A 89 14.91 -13.24 -6.96
CA GLY A 89 13.55 -13.71 -6.66
C GLY A 89 13.50 -14.74 -5.52
N LEU A 90 14.62 -14.96 -4.82
CA LEU A 90 14.71 -15.96 -3.76
C LEU A 90 14.29 -15.43 -2.39
N TYR A 91 14.27 -14.10 -2.17
CA TYR A 91 13.95 -13.53 -0.86
C TYR A 91 13.13 -12.24 -0.93
N PRO A 92 12.00 -12.17 -0.20
CA PRO A 92 11.38 -10.89 0.12
C PRO A 92 12.19 -10.20 1.22
N GLY A 93 13.06 -9.27 0.82
CA GLY A 93 13.98 -8.64 1.77
C GLY A 93 15.20 -9.50 2.04
N HIS A 94 16.21 -9.34 1.19
CA HIS A 94 17.55 -9.91 1.42
C HIS A 94 18.00 -9.61 2.87
N GLY A 95 18.61 -10.57 3.58
CA GLY A 95 19.12 -10.34 4.95
C GLY A 95 20.01 -9.09 5.13
N LYS A 96 20.69 -8.64 4.07
CA LYS A 96 21.46 -7.37 4.03
C LYS A 96 20.59 -6.11 4.15
N LEU A 97 19.31 -6.22 3.86
CA LEU A 97 18.35 -5.12 3.85
C LEU A 97 17.63 -4.94 5.19
N ARG A 98 17.97 -5.75 6.20
CA ARG A 98 17.55 -5.58 7.61
C ARG A 98 16.03 -5.49 7.78
N GLY A 99 15.29 -6.33 7.06
CA GLY A 99 13.81 -6.37 7.11
C GLY A 99 13.14 -5.25 6.32
N PHE A 100 13.87 -4.59 5.42
CA PHE A 100 13.26 -3.66 4.47
C PHE A 100 13.09 -4.32 3.11
N VAL A 101 11.97 -4.00 2.47
CA VAL A 101 11.62 -4.45 1.11
C VAL A 101 11.39 -3.25 0.22
N ARG A 102 11.83 -3.36 -1.03
CA ARG A 102 11.60 -2.33 -2.03
C ARG A 102 10.32 -2.60 -2.80
N PHE A 103 9.55 -1.55 -3.01
CA PHE A 103 8.41 -1.53 -3.91
C PHE A 103 8.66 -0.48 -4.97
N PHE A 104 8.15 -0.71 -6.17
CA PHE A 104 8.20 0.26 -7.25
C PHE A 104 6.79 0.50 -7.79
N ASN A 105 6.54 1.75 -8.14
CA ASN A 105 5.27 2.14 -8.72
C ASN A 105 5.31 1.88 -10.23
N LEU A 106 4.38 1.06 -10.72
CA LEU A 106 4.28 0.65 -12.12
C LEU A 106 3.92 1.80 -13.06
N SER A 107 3.28 2.86 -12.55
CA SER A 107 2.88 4.01 -13.37
C SER A 107 3.91 5.13 -13.37
N THR A 108 4.62 5.33 -12.27
CA THR A 108 5.55 6.47 -12.11
C THR A 108 7.03 6.09 -12.10
N GLY A 109 7.35 4.79 -11.98
CA GLY A 109 8.72 4.30 -11.83
C GLY A 109 9.38 4.65 -10.50
N VAL A 110 8.64 5.25 -9.56
CA VAL A 110 9.18 5.65 -8.24
C VAL A 110 9.41 4.42 -7.37
N PHE A 111 10.57 4.36 -6.73
CA PHE A 111 10.90 3.33 -5.74
C PHE A 111 10.66 3.83 -4.32
N VAL A 112 10.19 2.93 -3.46
CA VAL A 112 10.04 3.16 -2.02
C VAL A 112 10.57 1.96 -1.26
N ARG A 113 11.10 2.22 -0.07
CA ARG A 113 11.59 1.18 0.84
C ARG A 113 10.66 1.13 2.04
N VAL A 114 10.16 -0.05 2.38
CA VAL A 114 9.20 -0.28 3.46
C VAL A 114 9.79 -1.28 4.43
N GLN A 115 9.73 -1.00 5.72
CA GLN A 115 10.16 -1.94 6.75
C GLN A 115 9.04 -2.95 7.01
N LEU A 116 9.30 -4.22 6.68
CA LEU A 116 8.37 -5.33 6.83
C LEU A 116 9.10 -6.45 7.60
N PRO A 117 9.13 -6.38 8.95
CA PRO A 117 9.91 -7.32 9.77
C PRO A 117 9.38 -8.77 9.74
N LEU A 118 8.20 -9.01 9.15
CA LEU A 118 7.57 -10.32 9.03
C LEU A 118 8.34 -11.30 8.13
N PHE A 119 9.24 -10.83 7.27
CA PHE A 119 10.03 -11.71 6.38
C PHE A 119 11.16 -12.49 7.07
N ARG A 120 11.16 -12.56 8.40
CA ARG A 120 12.13 -13.41 9.14
C ARG A 120 11.76 -14.89 9.11
N ASP A 121 10.46 -15.17 9.07
CA ASP A 121 9.85 -16.50 9.17
C ASP A 121 8.68 -16.68 8.18
N HIS A 122 8.62 -15.82 7.15
CA HIS A 122 7.61 -15.88 6.11
C HIS A 122 8.23 -15.73 4.72
N CYS A 123 7.77 -16.53 3.77
CA CYS A 123 8.03 -16.37 2.34
C CYS A 123 6.85 -15.65 1.64
N VAL A 124 7.12 -14.94 0.55
CA VAL A 124 6.07 -14.37 -0.33
C VAL A 124 5.74 -15.41 -1.38
N LEU A 125 4.46 -15.76 -1.47
CA LEU A 125 3.95 -16.64 -2.51
C LEU A 125 3.53 -15.85 -3.75
N ASP A 126 2.84 -14.73 -3.56
CA ASP A 126 2.32 -13.91 -4.66
C ASP A 126 1.99 -12.47 -4.20
N SER A 127 1.66 -11.60 -5.15
CA SER A 127 1.05 -10.30 -4.90
C SER A 127 -0.15 -10.04 -5.82
N VAL A 128 -1.31 -9.81 -5.21
CA VAL A 128 -2.56 -9.49 -5.92
C VAL A 128 -3.01 -8.09 -5.52
N ASP A 129 -3.26 -7.22 -6.51
CA ASP A 129 -3.65 -5.82 -6.29
C ASP A 129 -2.68 -5.03 -5.38
N GLY A 130 -1.40 -5.47 -5.28
CA GLY A 130 -0.39 -4.89 -4.39
C GLY A 130 -0.48 -5.35 -2.92
N ILE A 131 -1.43 -6.23 -2.61
CA ILE A 131 -1.47 -7.00 -1.35
C ILE A 131 -0.51 -8.17 -1.48
N LEU A 132 0.20 -8.51 -0.41
CA LEU A 132 1.12 -9.62 -0.38
C LEU A 132 0.47 -10.87 0.20
N LEU A 133 0.62 -12.00 -0.48
CA LEU A 133 0.29 -13.31 0.04
C LEU A 133 1.55 -13.94 0.62
N LEU A 134 1.53 -14.21 1.91
CA LEU A 134 2.65 -14.76 2.67
C LEU A 134 2.33 -16.15 3.16
N GLN A 135 3.33 -17.01 3.22
CA GLN A 135 3.30 -18.27 3.93
C GLN A 135 4.34 -18.24 5.03
N ARG A 136 3.95 -18.69 6.22
CA ARG A 136 4.85 -18.84 7.37
C ARG A 136 5.62 -20.15 7.29
N ASP A 137 6.93 -20.09 7.52
CA ASP A 137 7.84 -21.20 7.23
C ASP A 137 7.62 -22.44 8.11
N HIS A 138 7.20 -22.25 9.37
CA HIS A 138 7.16 -23.34 10.36
C HIS A 138 5.85 -24.13 10.39
N ASP A 139 4.73 -23.54 9.97
CA ASP A 139 3.41 -24.19 10.05
C ASP A 139 2.53 -23.94 8.82
N THR A 140 3.11 -23.37 7.75
CA THR A 140 2.43 -23.10 6.48
C THR A 140 1.21 -22.17 6.59
N ALA A 141 1.05 -21.45 7.71
CA ALA A 141 -0.02 -20.48 7.88
C ALA A 141 0.01 -19.42 6.78
N ILE A 142 -1.14 -19.18 6.17
CA ILE A 142 -1.28 -18.21 5.09
C ILE A 142 -1.71 -16.87 5.67
N ARG A 143 -1.10 -15.78 5.19
CA ARG A 143 -1.42 -14.41 5.62
C ARG A 143 -1.47 -13.48 4.44
N LEU A 144 -2.43 -12.56 4.47
CA LEU A 144 -2.39 -11.37 3.61
C LEU A 144 -1.77 -10.21 4.38
N LEU A 145 -0.90 -9.46 3.72
CA LEU A 145 -0.25 -8.28 4.27
C LEU A 145 -0.45 -7.09 3.33
N HIS A 146 -0.99 -6.00 3.86
CA HIS A 146 -1.01 -4.72 3.17
C HIS A 146 0.29 -3.95 3.46
N PRO A 147 1.19 -3.77 2.47
CA PRO A 147 2.56 -3.34 2.73
C PRO A 147 2.68 -1.93 3.31
N PHE A 148 1.74 -1.02 3.03
CA PHE A 148 1.83 0.37 3.47
C PHE A 148 1.03 0.71 4.73
N THR A 149 0.06 -0.13 5.10
CA THR A 149 -0.73 0.06 6.33
C THR A 149 -0.25 -0.85 7.44
N GLY A 150 0.40 -1.96 7.09
CA GLY A 150 0.75 -3.02 8.04
C GLY A 150 -0.45 -3.86 8.45
N ASP A 151 -1.60 -3.71 7.78
CA ASP A 151 -2.76 -4.57 8.06
C ASP A 151 -2.40 -6.01 7.70
N ILE A 152 -2.80 -6.94 8.55
CA ILE A 152 -2.59 -8.38 8.39
C ILE A 152 -3.95 -9.07 8.49
N LEU A 153 -4.18 -10.06 7.63
CA LEU A 153 -5.32 -10.95 7.71
C LEU A 153 -4.81 -12.39 7.66
N ASP A 154 -5.07 -13.14 8.73
CA ASP A 154 -4.66 -14.53 8.86
C ASP A 154 -5.70 -15.47 8.24
N PHE A 155 -5.22 -16.48 7.54
CA PHE A 155 -6.01 -17.59 7.00
C PHE A 155 -5.64 -18.88 7.73
N PRO A 156 -6.51 -19.89 7.72
CA PRO A 156 -6.12 -21.22 8.17
C PRO A 156 -4.92 -21.75 7.36
N PRO A 157 -4.13 -22.68 7.91
CA PRO A 157 -2.97 -23.25 7.24
C PRO A 157 -3.30 -23.78 5.84
N LEU A 158 -2.32 -23.74 4.94
CA LEU A 158 -2.52 -24.16 3.55
C LEU A 158 -3.03 -25.60 3.46
N GLU A 159 -2.59 -26.49 4.35
CA GLU A 159 -3.08 -27.87 4.42
C GLU A 159 -4.60 -27.94 4.64
N THR A 160 -5.11 -27.08 5.54
CA THR A 160 -6.55 -26.97 5.79
C THR A 160 -7.27 -26.43 4.55
N LEU A 161 -6.74 -25.36 3.95
CA LEU A 161 -7.31 -24.77 2.73
C LEU A 161 -7.34 -25.76 1.55
N LEU A 162 -6.27 -26.53 1.35
CA LEU A 162 -6.18 -27.54 0.30
C LEU A 162 -7.21 -28.64 0.51
N SER A 163 -7.42 -29.11 1.74
CA SER A 163 -8.48 -30.09 2.02
C SER A 163 -9.87 -29.55 1.69
N CYS A 164 -10.16 -28.28 2.05
CA CYS A 164 -11.43 -27.63 1.76
C CYS A 164 -11.63 -27.41 0.25
N VAL A 165 -10.62 -26.89 -0.45
CA VAL A 165 -10.69 -26.64 -1.89
C VAL A 165 -10.77 -27.95 -2.66
N ALA A 166 -10.00 -28.98 -2.28
CA ALA A 166 -10.10 -30.29 -2.90
C ALA A 166 -11.49 -30.89 -2.73
N HIS A 167 -12.06 -30.82 -1.52
CA HIS A 167 -13.44 -31.25 -1.29
C HIS A 167 -14.42 -30.47 -2.17
N ASP A 168 -14.37 -29.14 -2.19
CA ASP A 168 -15.27 -28.30 -2.99
C ASP A 168 -15.14 -28.55 -4.50
N LEU A 169 -13.92 -28.72 -5.00
CA LEU A 169 -13.66 -29.00 -6.41
C LEU A 169 -14.15 -30.40 -6.81
N VAL A 170 -13.95 -31.41 -5.95
CA VAL A 170 -14.52 -32.75 -6.15
C VAL A 170 -16.05 -32.69 -6.13
N THR A 171 -16.62 -31.91 -5.23
CA THR A 171 -18.08 -31.75 -5.09
C THR A 171 -18.69 -31.03 -6.30
N ARG A 172 -17.99 -30.04 -6.88
CA ARG A 172 -18.52 -29.23 -8.00
C ARG A 172 -18.18 -29.77 -9.40
N TYR A 173 -17.02 -30.41 -9.57
CA TYR A 173 -16.48 -30.77 -10.88
C TYR A 173 -16.13 -32.27 -11.02
N GLY A 174 -16.35 -33.08 -9.98
CA GLY A 174 -15.97 -34.49 -9.96
C GLY A 174 -14.47 -34.71 -9.73
N ALA A 175 -14.08 -35.94 -9.40
CA ALA A 175 -12.72 -36.29 -8.95
C ALA A 175 -11.59 -36.01 -9.97
N GLY A 176 -11.91 -35.73 -11.24
CA GLY A 176 -10.93 -35.49 -12.31
C GLY A 176 -10.32 -34.09 -12.37
N SER A 177 -10.75 -33.13 -11.54
CA SER A 177 -10.31 -31.72 -11.61
C SER A 177 -9.09 -31.39 -10.72
N LEU A 178 -8.59 -32.36 -9.94
CA LEU A 178 -7.53 -32.15 -8.94
C LEU A 178 -6.10 -32.01 -9.50
N CYS A 179 -5.91 -32.11 -10.81
CA CYS A 179 -4.58 -32.20 -11.44
C CYS A 179 -3.75 -30.91 -11.38
N TYR A 180 -4.34 -29.77 -11.04
CA TYR A 180 -3.66 -28.46 -11.12
C TYR A 180 -3.04 -27.95 -9.82
N LEU A 181 -3.26 -28.60 -8.68
CA LEU A 181 -2.71 -28.17 -7.37
C LEU A 181 -1.54 -29.02 -6.87
N ARG A 182 -1.15 -30.05 -7.63
CA ARG A 182 -0.01 -30.92 -7.30
C ARG A 182 1.17 -30.64 -8.24
N GLY A 183 1.68 -29.41 -8.18
CA GLY A 183 2.89 -28.99 -8.87
C GLY A 183 4.13 -29.11 -7.97
N THR A 184 4.90 -30.18 -8.19
CA THR A 184 6.31 -30.40 -7.80
C THR A 184 6.68 -30.44 -6.31
N ALA A 185 6.45 -31.58 -5.68
CA ALA A 185 7.50 -32.17 -4.84
C ALA A 185 8.58 -32.69 -5.80
N MET A 186 9.75 -32.03 -5.83
CA MET A 186 10.95 -32.59 -6.43
C MET A 186 11.69 -33.35 -5.34
N GLU A 187 11.39 -34.64 -5.21
CA GLU A 187 12.34 -35.64 -4.70
C GLU A 187 12.98 -36.35 -5.90
N GLY A 188 14.31 -36.47 -5.87
CA GLY A 188 15.07 -37.55 -6.51
C GLY A 188 15.81 -37.19 -7.82
N VAL A 189 17.07 -36.76 -7.73
CA VAL A 189 18.28 -37.62 -7.82
C VAL A 189 19.39 -37.01 -6.96
#